data_AF-A0A8T4YXZ3-F1
#
_entry.id   AF-A0A8T4YXZ3-F1
#
_cell.length_a   1.000
_cell.length_b   1.000
_cell.length_c   1.000
_cell.angle_alpha   90.00
_cell.angle_beta   90.00
_cell.angle_gamma   90.00
#
_symmetry.space_group_name_H-M   'P 1'
#
loop_
_entity.id
_entity.type
_entity.pdbx_description
1 polymer ?
#
loop_
_entity_poly.entity_id
_entity_poly.type
_entity_poly.pdbx_seq_one_letter_code
_entity_poly.pdbx_strand_id
1 'polypeptide(L)'
;MEGEKETRRTPILLTVVILAMLIMSLIALFIAIRSSLTRRTIEIEADIVNIILSVSALSLSVYLLLQMRRRTMALGLDKTRVVTVIKCASCGYGSTREFEKGDYVLREVGQCPRCNGTLLIHSIFRESKQEGKKEKF
;
A
#
# COMPACT_ATOMS: atom_id res chain seq x y z
N MET A 1 18.30 1.45 20.87
CA MET A 1 17.25 0.53 20.36
C MET A 1 15.94 1.16 20.75
N GLU A 2 15.13 1.59 19.78
CA GLU A 2 13.70 1.97 19.87
C GLU A 2 13.43 2.98 18.75
N GLY A 3 13.16 2.45 17.55
CA GLY A 3 12.68 3.21 16.41
C GLY A 3 11.23 2.84 16.16
N GLU A 4 10.37 3.86 16.21
CA GLU A 4 8.92 3.84 16.13
C GLU A 4 8.33 2.85 15.10
N LYS A 5 7.47 1.95 15.60
CA LYS A 5 6.52 1.15 14.81
C LYS A 5 5.17 1.87 14.62
N GLU A 6 5.15 3.21 14.66
CA GLU A 6 3.90 3.99 14.68
C GLU A 6 3.16 4.02 13.33
N THR A 7 3.86 3.90 12.20
CA THR A 7 3.27 4.08 10.87
C THR A 7 2.33 2.95 10.41
N ARG A 8 2.26 1.81 11.11
CA ARG A 8 1.35 0.69 10.77
C ARG A 8 0.13 0.57 11.68
N ARG A 9 0.12 1.23 12.85
CA ARG A 9 -0.97 1.09 13.83
C ARG A 9 -2.20 1.91 13.45
N THR A 10 -2.00 3.09 12.88
CA THR A 10 -3.08 3.99 12.45
C THR A 10 -4.04 3.39 11.41
N PRO A 11 -3.61 2.70 10.33
CA PRO A 11 -4.56 2.06 9.41
C PRO A 11 -5.32 0.88 10.05
N ILE A 12 -4.70 0.17 11.00
CA ILE A 12 -5.33 -0.98 11.66
C ILE A 12 -6.42 -0.49 12.62
N LEU A 13 -6.12 0.50 13.47
CA LEU A 13 -7.10 1.07 14.39
C LEU A 13 -8.31 1.66 13.65
N LEU A 14 -8.08 2.43 12.58
CA LEU A 14 -9.16 2.96 11.74
C LEU A 14 -10.01 1.84 11.11
N THR A 15 -9.39 0.76 10.65
CA THR A 15 -10.11 -0.40 10.10
C THR A 15 -10.99 -1.07 11.15
N VAL A 16 -10.49 -1.24 12.38
CA VAL A 16 -11.26 -1.81 13.50
C VAL A 16 -12.46 -0.92 13.86
N VAL A 17 -12.27 0.40 13.91
CA VAL A 17 -13.38 1.35 14.17
C VAL A 17 -14.45 1.27 13.08
N ILE A 18 -14.06 1.23 11.80
CA ILE A 18 -15.01 1.11 10.68
C ILE A 18 -15.79 -0.21 10.74
N LEU A 19 -15.13 -1.32 11.07
CA LEU A 19 -15.81 -2.62 11.25
C LEU A 19 -16.80 -2.59 12.42
N ALA A 20 -16.42 -1.99 13.54
CA ALA A 20 -17.32 -1.81 14.68
C ALA A 20 -18.54 -0.95 14.32
N MET A 21 -18.35 0.16 13.60
CA MET A 21 -19.45 1.00 13.10
C MET A 21 -20.39 0.24 12.16
N LEU A 22 -19.85 -0.58 11.25
CA LEU A 22 -20.64 -1.40 10.34
C LEU A 22 -21.50 -2.41 11.11
N ILE A 23 -20.93 -3.11 12.09
CA ILE A 23 -21.64 -4.08 12.92
C ILE A 23 -22.78 -3.39 13.69
N MET A 24 -22.50 -2.24 14.33
CA MET A 24 -23.53 -1.48 15.05
C MET A 24 -24.67 -1.02 14.14
N SER A 25 -24.35 -0.62 12.91
CA SER A 25 -25.36 -0.23 11.92
C SER A 25 -26.24 -1.41 11.48
N LEU A 26 -25.66 -2.59 11.27
CA LEU A 26 -26.42 -3.81 10.95
C LEU A 26 -27.37 -4.21 12.09
N ILE A 27 -26.91 -4.10 13.34
CA ILE A 27 -27.74 -4.38 14.51
C ILE A 27 -28.92 -3.40 14.58
N ALA A 28 -28.66 -2.10 14.42
CA ALA A 28 -29.70 -1.07 14.41
C ALA A 28 -30.74 -1.30 13.30
N LEU A 29 -30.29 -1.64 12.09
CA LEU A 29 -31.16 -1.98 10.97
C LEU A 29 -32.00 -3.24 11.26
N PHE A 30 -31.40 -4.27 11.85
CA PHE A 30 -32.11 -5.50 12.21
C PHE A 30 -33.21 -5.24 13.25
N ILE A 31 -32.93 -4.41 14.26
CA ILE A 31 -33.93 -4.02 15.26
C ILE A 31 -35.08 -3.25 14.59
N ALA A 32 -34.79 -2.31 13.69
CA ALA A 32 -35.79 -1.53 12.96
C ALA A 32 -36.66 -2.39 12.01
N ILE A 33 -36.07 -3.40 11.36
CA ILE A 33 -36.82 -4.36 10.53
C ILE A 33 -37.72 -5.24 11.42
N ARG A 34 -37.22 -5.67 12.58
CA ARG A 34 -38.01 -6.49 13.51
C ARG A 34 -39.15 -5.69 14.13
N SER A 35 -38.95 -4.42 14.46
CA SER A 35 -40.02 -3.55 14.99
C SER A 35 -41.13 -3.34 13.97
N SER A 36 -40.76 -3.03 12.73
CA SER A 36 -41.71 -2.80 11.63
C SER A 36 -42.51 -4.05 11.26
N LEU A 37 -41.91 -5.25 11.33
CA LEU A 37 -42.63 -6.50 11.07
C LEU A 37 -43.51 -6.98 12.24
N THR A 38 -43.21 -6.56 13.48
CA THR A 38 -43.86 -7.09 14.70
C THR A 38 -44.99 -6.19 15.23
N ARG A 39 -44.99 -4.88 14.95
CA ARG A 39 -45.94 -3.94 15.57
C ARG A 39 -46.98 -3.41 14.57
N ARG A 40 -48.26 -3.59 14.90
CA ARG A 40 -49.41 -2.98 14.21
C ARG A 40 -49.68 -1.52 14.60
N THR A 41 -48.99 -0.92 15.59
CA THR A 41 -49.40 0.38 16.17
C THR A 41 -48.29 1.18 16.89
N ILE A 42 -47.08 1.37 16.35
CA ILE A 42 -46.08 2.30 16.97
C ILE A 42 -45.47 3.27 15.95
N GLU A 43 -45.34 4.52 16.39
CA GLU A 43 -44.85 5.74 15.72
C GLU A 43 -44.02 5.51 14.44
N ILE A 44 -44.70 5.59 13.31
CA ILE A 44 -44.13 5.41 11.96
C ILE A 44 -42.94 6.35 11.73
N GLU A 45 -42.92 7.54 12.34
CA GLU A 45 -41.89 8.56 12.14
C GLU A 45 -40.53 8.16 12.73
N ALA A 46 -40.50 7.61 13.95
CA ALA A 46 -39.25 7.24 14.62
C ALA A 46 -38.56 6.03 13.94
N ASP A 47 -39.35 5.07 13.47
CA ASP A 47 -38.82 3.89 12.77
C ASP A 47 -38.27 4.26 11.37
N ILE A 48 -38.91 5.19 10.64
CA ILE A 48 -38.39 5.66 9.33
C ILE A 48 -37.04 6.37 9.47
N VAL A 49 -36.89 7.26 10.46
CA VAL A 49 -35.62 7.98 10.68
C VAL A 49 -34.49 7.00 11.02
N ASN A 50 -34.76 5.97 11.84
CA ASN A 50 -33.77 4.94 12.17
C ASN A 50 -33.36 4.10 10.95
N ILE A 51 -34.30 3.79 10.05
CA ILE A 51 -33.99 3.08 8.80
C ILE A 51 -33.11 3.95 7.89
N ILE A 52 -33.43 5.23 7.71
CA ILE A 52 -32.63 6.15 6.88
C ILE A 52 -31.22 6.31 7.46
N LEU A 53 -31.10 6.47 8.78
CA LEU A 53 -29.82 6.64 9.45
C LEU A 53 -28.94 5.38 9.36
N SER A 54 -29.53 4.20 9.52
CA SER A 54 -28.78 2.94 9.41
C SER A 54 -28.33 2.66 7.96
N VAL A 55 -29.18 2.92 6.97
CA VAL A 55 -28.83 2.76 5.54
C VAL A 55 -27.70 3.72 5.13
N SER A 56 -27.77 4.97 5.57
CA SER A 56 -26.70 5.95 5.29
C SER A 56 -25.39 5.59 5.99
N ALA A 57 -25.42 5.14 7.24
CA ALA A 57 -24.24 4.66 7.97
C ALA A 57 -23.61 3.40 7.33
N LEU A 58 -24.43 2.47 6.83
CA LEU A 58 -23.95 1.30 6.07
C LEU A 58 -23.28 1.75 4.78
N SER A 59 -23.91 2.64 4.03
CA SER A 59 -23.38 3.17 2.77
C SER A 59 -22.02 3.84 2.96
N LEU A 60 -21.88 4.67 4.00
CA LEU A 60 -20.62 5.33 4.34
C LEU A 60 -19.55 4.32 4.77
N SER A 61 -19.89 3.36 5.64
CA SER A 61 -18.95 2.35 6.12
C SER A 61 -18.41 1.49 4.98
N VAL A 62 -19.28 1.05 4.07
CA VAL A 62 -18.88 0.29 2.86
C VAL A 62 -18.03 1.15 1.94
N TYR A 63 -18.41 2.41 1.70
CA TYR A 63 -17.63 3.33 0.88
C TYR A 63 -16.21 3.53 1.41
N LEU A 64 -16.06 3.76 2.73
CA LEU A 64 -14.77 3.93 3.37
C LEU A 64 -13.92 2.65 3.29
N LEU A 65 -14.50 1.47 3.46
CA LEU A 65 -13.79 0.19 3.28
C LEU A 65 -13.30 0.02 1.84
N LEU A 66 -14.13 0.33 0.85
CA LEU A 66 -13.75 0.26 -0.57
C LEU A 66 -12.68 1.30 -0.91
N GLN A 67 -12.79 2.53 -0.39
CA GLN A 67 -11.80 3.58 -0.58
C GLN A 67 -10.47 3.21 0.06
N MET A 68 -10.48 2.67 1.28
CA MET A 68 -9.27 2.17 1.93
C MET A 68 -8.65 1.02 1.16
N ARG A 69 -9.44 0.03 0.71
CA ARG A 69 -8.93 -1.08 -0.11
C ARG A 69 -8.27 -0.59 -1.39
N ARG A 70 -8.87 0.40 -2.06
CA ARG A 70 -8.27 1.03 -3.26
C ARG A 70 -6.96 1.74 -2.93
N ARG A 71 -6.92 2.51 -1.84
CA ARG A 71 -5.70 3.21 -1.40
C ARG A 71 -4.60 2.26 -0.94
N THR A 72 -4.91 1.21 -0.20
CA THR A 72 -3.92 0.22 0.25
C THR A 72 -3.37 -0.60 -0.91
N MET A 73 -4.19 -0.88 -1.93
CA MET A 73 -3.71 -1.52 -3.16
C MET A 73 -2.83 -0.59 -4.00
N ALA A 74 -3.15 0.71 -4.05
CA ALA A 74 -2.30 1.71 -4.70
C ALA A 74 -0.99 1.97 -3.93
N LEU A 75 -1.01 1.83 -2.60
CA LEU A 75 0.15 1.80 -1.72
C LEU A 75 0.77 0.40 -1.60
N GLY A 76 0.30 -0.55 -2.42
CA GLY A 76 0.94 -1.84 -2.60
C GLY A 76 2.40 -1.54 -2.92
N LEU A 77 3.25 -1.84 -1.94
CA LEU A 77 4.69 -1.69 -1.98
C LEU A 77 5.19 -2.54 -3.15
N ASP A 78 5.09 -2.03 -4.37
CA ASP A 78 5.87 -2.55 -5.49
C ASP A 78 7.29 -2.32 -5.02
N LYS A 79 7.88 -3.41 -4.51
CA LYS A 79 9.12 -3.43 -3.75
C LYS A 79 10.17 -2.98 -4.74
N THR A 80 10.36 -1.67 -4.82
CA THR A 80 10.80 -1.16 -6.10
C THR A 80 12.24 -1.57 -6.24
N ARG A 81 12.49 -2.35 -7.29
CA ARG A 81 13.77 -3.00 -7.49
C ARG A 81 14.82 -1.93 -7.57
N VAL A 82 15.75 -1.93 -6.62
CA VAL A 82 16.91 -1.04 -6.65
C VAL A 82 18.04 -1.82 -7.32
N VAL A 83 18.63 -1.22 -8.33
CA VAL A 83 19.72 -1.82 -9.09
C VAL A 83 21.00 -1.01 -8.90
N THR A 84 22.09 -1.74 -8.83
CA THR A 84 23.44 -1.23 -8.74
C THR A 84 24.12 -1.47 -10.08
N VAL A 85 24.62 -0.41 -10.72
CA VAL A 85 25.43 -0.48 -11.93
C VAL A 85 26.89 -0.38 -11.56
N ILE A 86 27.67 -1.38 -11.97
CA ILE A 86 29.12 -1.45 -11.80
C ILE A 86 29.76 -1.08 -13.13
N LYS A 87 30.77 -0.19 -13.12
CA LYS A 87 31.58 0.14 -14.30
C LYS A 87 33.06 0.20 -13.97
N CYS A 88 33.89 -0.12 -14.95
CA CYS A 88 35.33 0.04 -14.90
C CYS A 88 35.71 1.49 -15.16
N ALA A 89 36.59 2.04 -14.34
CA ALA A 89 37.11 3.40 -14.49
C ALA A 89 37.96 3.58 -15.78
N SER A 90 38.59 2.51 -16.26
CA SER A 90 39.59 2.60 -17.34
C SER A 90 39.05 2.28 -18.74
N CYS A 91 38.11 1.35 -18.88
CA CYS A 91 37.63 0.89 -20.21
C CYS A 91 36.11 0.92 -20.38
N GLY A 92 35.35 1.33 -19.36
CA GLY A 92 33.89 1.40 -19.43
C GLY A 92 33.15 0.05 -19.39
N TYR A 93 33.84 -1.09 -19.25
CA TYR A 93 33.19 -2.38 -19.02
C TYR A 93 32.30 -2.33 -17.77
N GLY A 94 31.07 -2.81 -17.85
CA GLY A 94 30.15 -2.75 -16.72
C GLY A 94 29.12 -3.87 -16.70
N SER A 95 28.49 -4.04 -15.54
CA SER A 95 27.43 -5.01 -15.27
C SER A 95 26.41 -4.40 -14.31
N THR A 96 25.19 -4.93 -14.33
CA THR A 96 24.12 -4.51 -13.42
C THR A 96 23.75 -5.66 -12.51
N ARG A 97 23.58 -5.39 -11.22
CA ARG A 97 23.09 -6.37 -10.24
C ARG A 97 22.05 -5.76 -9.32
N GLU A 98 21.37 -6.61 -8.56
CA GLU A 98 20.47 -6.17 -7.51
C GLU A 98 21.26 -5.49 -6.37
N PHE A 99 20.66 -4.46 -5.79
CA PHE A 99 21.28 -3.70 -4.70
C PHE A 99 21.51 -4.57 -3.46
N GLU A 100 22.72 -4.48 -2.92
CA GLU A 100 23.10 -5.14 -1.66
C GLU A 100 23.34 -4.10 -0.57
N LYS A 101 23.04 -4.47 0.68
CA LYS A 101 23.27 -3.58 1.82
C LYS A 101 24.77 -3.28 1.94
N GLY A 102 25.12 -1.99 1.95
CA GLY A 102 26.50 -1.52 1.98
C GLY A 102 27.04 -1.11 0.61
N ASP A 103 26.25 -1.20 -0.46
CA ASP A 103 26.58 -0.57 -1.73
C ASP A 103 26.52 0.96 -1.60
N TYR A 104 27.57 1.64 -2.05
CA TYR A 104 27.63 3.10 -2.18
C TYR A 104 28.32 3.47 -3.50
N VAL A 105 27.98 4.64 -4.04
CA VAL A 105 28.55 5.13 -5.29
C VAL A 105 30.05 5.35 -5.14
N LEU A 106 30.84 4.94 -6.14
CA LEU A 106 32.30 4.87 -6.17
C LEU A 106 32.93 3.81 -5.25
N ARG A 107 32.15 2.88 -4.68
CA ARG A 107 32.72 1.71 -3.99
C ARG A 107 33.47 0.81 -4.97
N GLU A 108 34.71 0.44 -4.64
CA GLU A 108 35.47 -0.58 -5.37
C GLU A 108 34.91 -1.98 -5.09
N VAL A 109 34.64 -2.73 -6.16
CA VAL A 109 34.05 -4.08 -6.08
C VAL A 109 34.96 -5.17 -6.62
N GLY A 110 36.05 -4.82 -7.30
CA GLY A 110 37.03 -5.77 -7.81
C GLY A 110 37.84 -5.26 -9.00
N GLN A 111 38.48 -6.18 -9.70
CA GLN A 111 39.28 -5.90 -10.90
C GLN A 111 38.52 -6.23 -12.18
N CYS A 112 38.74 -5.42 -13.21
CA CYS A 112 38.11 -5.57 -14.51
C CYS A 112 38.74 -6.74 -15.29
N PRO A 113 37.94 -7.69 -15.79
CA PRO A 113 38.45 -8.84 -16.53
C PRO A 113 39.02 -8.48 -17.91
N ARG A 114 38.77 -7.27 -18.43
CA ARG A 114 39.25 -6.84 -19.77
C ARG A 114 40.58 -6.09 -19.75
N CYS A 115 40.77 -5.21 -18.76
CA CYS A 115 41.90 -4.28 -18.75
C CYS A 115 42.63 -4.22 -17.40
N ASN A 116 42.26 -5.08 -16.45
CA ASN A 116 42.83 -5.11 -15.10
C ASN A 116 42.67 -3.82 -14.28
N GLY A 117 41.85 -2.86 -14.75
CA GLY A 117 41.51 -1.64 -14.01
C GLY A 117 40.48 -1.87 -12.91
N THR A 118 40.26 -0.86 -12.06
CA THR A 118 39.32 -0.95 -10.94
C THR A 118 37.86 -0.94 -11.40
N LEU A 119 37.06 -1.88 -10.91
CA LEU A 119 35.60 -1.87 -11.02
C LEU A 119 35.00 -1.14 -9.83
N LEU A 120 34.10 -0.21 -10.12
CA LEU A 120 33.43 0.62 -9.13
C LEU A 120 31.93 0.69 -9.35
N ILE A 121 31.18 0.88 -8.27
CA ILE A 121 29.75 1.15 -8.33
C ILE A 121 29.56 2.54 -8.94
N HIS A 122 29.00 2.61 -10.14
CA HIS A 122 28.80 3.85 -10.88
C HIS A 122 27.49 4.55 -10.52
N SER A 123 26.41 3.80 -10.35
CA SER A 123 25.11 4.36 -9.98
C SER A 123 24.25 3.34 -9.23
N ILE A 124 23.39 3.85 -8.36
CA ILE A 124 22.38 3.09 -7.64
C ILE A 124 21.06 3.81 -7.86
N PHE A 125 20.10 3.14 -8.49
CA PHE A 125 18.81 3.75 -8.79
C PHE A 125 17.67 2.77 -8.63
N ARG A 126 16.49 3.35 -8.42
CA ARG A 126 15.23 2.63 -8.36
C ARG A 126 14.75 2.41 -9.79
N GLU A 127 14.58 1.16 -10.23
CA GLU A 127 13.94 0.86 -11.51
C GLU A 127 12.51 1.40 -11.47
N SER A 128 12.22 2.43 -12.27
CA SER A 128 10.85 2.75 -12.58
C SER A 128 10.33 1.66 -13.50
N LYS A 129 9.10 1.20 -13.26
CA LYS A 129 8.43 0.22 -14.12
C LYS A 129 8.06 0.90 -15.44
N GLN A 130 9.05 1.21 -16.27
CA GLN A 130 8.83 1.47 -17.68
C GLN A 130 8.76 0.10 -18.35
N GLU A 131 7.56 -0.25 -18.80
CA GLU A 131 7.34 -1.38 -19.71
C GLU A 131 8.40 -1.31 -20.82
N GLY A 132 9.14 -2.41 -20.99
CA GLY A 132 10.37 -2.42 -21.76
C GLY A 132 10.22 -1.88 -23.17
N LYS A 133 10.72 -0.67 -23.41
CA LYS A 133 11.20 -0.28 -24.73
C LYS A 133 12.53 -1.00 -24.94
N LYS A 134 12.46 -2.19 -25.55
CA LYS A 134 13.61 -2.77 -26.25
C LYS A 134 13.94 -1.84 -27.42
N GLU A 135 14.82 -0.87 -27.21
CA GLU A 135 15.47 -0.18 -28.32
C GLU A 135 16.39 -1.20 -29.00
N LYS A 136 15.92 -1.75 -30.11
CA LYS A 136 16.76 -2.41 -31.11
C LYS A 136 17.46 -1.28 -31.88
N PHE A 137 18.77 -1.21 -31.78
CA PHE A 137 19.63 -0.63 -32.80
C PHE A 137 20.52 -1.72 -33.36
#